data_AF-A0A3D5KSG9-F1
#
_entry.id   AF-A0A3D5KSG9-F1
#
_cell.length_a   1.000
_cell.length_b   1.000
_cell.length_c   1.000
_cell.angle_alpha   90.00
_cell.angle_beta   90.00
_cell.angle_gamma   90.00
#
_symmetry.space_group_name_H-M   'P 1'
#
loop_
_entity.id
_entity.type
_entity.pdbx_description
1 polymer ?
#
loop_
_entity_poly.entity_id
_entity_poly.type
_entity_poly.pdbx_seq_one_letter_code
_entity_poly.pdbx_strand_id
1 'polypeptide(L)'
;MNITISETKDINIEDVLVLYKANNWSSAAKPTWLFNGLLNSETLITAWEDKKLIGLGNAISDGHLTVYYPHLLMLPEYQGNGIGKMILDKMQEKYLH
;
A
#
# COMPACT_ATOMS: atom_id res chain seq x y z
N MET A 1 0.12 10.76 -17.04
CA MET A 1 -0.02 9.99 -15.80
C MET A 1 0.90 10.65 -14.78
N ASN A 2 0.35 11.42 -13.84
CA ASN A 2 1.15 12.05 -12.78
C ASN A 2 0.92 11.26 -11.49
N ILE A 3 1.87 10.40 -11.15
CA ILE A 3 1.75 9.52 -9.98
C ILE A 3 2.47 10.14 -8.80
N THR A 4 1.75 10.32 -7.70
CA THR A 4 2.31 10.82 -6.44
C THR A 4 2.43 9.67 -5.46
N ILE A 5 3.60 9.53 -4.83
CA ILE A 5 3.82 8.59 -3.73
C ILE A 5 3.68 9.34 -2.40
N SER A 6 2.95 8.77 -1.45
CA SER A 6 2.79 9.32 -0.10
C SER A 6 3.13 8.27 0.96
N GLU A 7 3.77 8.74 2.03
CA GLU A 7 4.09 7.97 3.25
C GLU A 7 3.12 8.28 4.41
N THR A 8 2.15 9.17 4.17
CA THR A 8 1.13 9.50 5.17
C THR A 8 0.11 8.35 5.27
N LYS A 9 -0.44 8.18 6.48
CA LYS A 9 -1.56 7.27 6.73
C LYS A 9 -2.92 7.96 6.59
N ASP A 10 -2.95 9.08 5.87
CA ASP A 10 -4.18 9.79 5.54
C ASP A 10 -4.85 9.12 4.35
N ILE A 11 -5.54 8.02 4.64
CA ILE A 11 -6.25 7.19 3.67
C ILE A 11 -7.68 6.97 4.12
N ASN A 12 -8.56 6.85 3.14
CA ASN A 12 -9.96 6.55 3.37
C ASN A 12 -10.23 5.04 3.19
N ILE A 13 -11.10 4.47 4.03
CA ILE A 13 -11.42 3.03 4.01
C ILE A 13 -12.16 2.61 2.74
N GLU A 14 -13.01 3.47 2.17
CA GLU A 14 -13.72 3.22 0.93
C GLU A 14 -12.73 3.02 -0.24
N ASP A 15 -11.70 3.88 -0.34
CA ASP A 15 -10.66 3.78 -1.37
C ASP A 15 -9.85 2.48 -1.23
N VAL A 16 -9.48 2.12 0.01
CA VAL A 16 -8.81 0.84 0.29
C VAL A 16 -9.70 -0.33 -0.16
N LEU A 17 -11.00 -0.30 0.14
CA LEU A 17 -11.89 -1.39 -0.24
C LEU A 17 -12.04 -1.52 -1.76
N VAL A 18 -12.07 -0.42 -2.50
CA VAL A 18 -12.07 -0.44 -3.97
C VAL A 18 -10.83 -1.18 -4.47
N LEU A 19 -9.64 -0.79 -3.97
CA LEU A 19 -8.36 -1.38 -4.37
C LEU A 19 -8.29 -2.89 -4.07
N TYR A 20 -8.68 -3.33 -2.87
CA TYR A 20 -8.60 -4.73 -2.48
C TYR A 20 -9.65 -5.61 -3.19
N LYS A 21 -10.87 -5.09 -3.39
CA LYS A 21 -11.90 -5.81 -4.15
C LYS A 21 -11.50 -6.00 -5.60
N ALA A 22 -10.92 -4.97 -6.23
CA ALA A 22 -10.45 -5.04 -7.62
C ALA A 22 -9.37 -6.12 -7.85
N ASN A 23 -8.62 -6.46 -6.79
CA ASN A 23 -7.60 -7.51 -6.81
C ASN A 23 -8.09 -8.86 -6.24
N ASN A 24 -9.37 -8.99 -5.88
CA ASN A 24 -9.95 -10.19 -5.27
C ASN A 24 -9.29 -10.64 -3.95
N TRP A 25 -8.76 -9.70 -3.15
CA TRP A 25 -8.17 -10.02 -1.85
C TRP A 25 -9.26 -10.26 -0.80
N SER A 26 -9.21 -11.41 -0.12
CA SER A 26 -10.21 -11.83 0.88
C SER A 26 -10.31 -10.89 2.09
N SER A 27 -9.26 -10.11 2.38
CA SER A 27 -9.24 -9.08 3.42
C SER A 27 -10.27 -7.97 3.18
N ALA A 28 -10.72 -7.76 1.95
CA ALA A 28 -11.83 -6.84 1.63
C ALA A 28 -13.15 -7.21 2.33
N ALA A 29 -13.34 -8.49 2.70
CA ALA A 29 -14.51 -8.94 3.46
C ALA A 29 -14.41 -8.61 4.97
N LYS A 30 -13.26 -8.08 5.43
CA LYS A 30 -13.00 -7.71 6.82
C LYS A 30 -12.52 -6.25 6.90
N PRO A 31 -13.34 -5.27 6.47
CA PRO A 31 -12.93 -3.87 6.26
C PRO A 31 -12.21 -3.25 7.45
N THR A 32 -12.80 -3.35 8.65
CA THR A 32 -12.21 -2.78 9.88
C THR A 32 -10.87 -3.40 10.24
N TRP A 33 -10.74 -4.73 10.10
CA TRP A 33 -9.48 -5.43 10.40
C TRP A 33 -8.39 -5.09 9.39
N LEU A 34 -8.76 -5.05 8.10
CA LEU A 34 -7.87 -4.65 7.03
C LEU A 34 -7.35 -3.21 7.25
N PHE A 35 -8.27 -2.28 7.48
CA PHE A 35 -7.93 -0.87 7.66
C PHE A 35 -7.06 -0.65 8.89
N ASN A 36 -7.41 -1.25 10.02
CA ASN A 36 -6.59 -1.20 11.23
C ASN A 36 -5.21 -1.83 11.00
N GLY A 37 -5.10 -2.94 10.27
CA GLY A 37 -3.82 -3.55 9.93
C GLY A 37 -2.91 -2.64 9.11
N LEU A 38 -3.47 -1.90 8.14
CA LEU A 38 -2.72 -0.91 7.36
C LEU A 38 -2.29 0.27 8.23
N LEU A 39 -3.19 0.84 9.03
CA LEU A 39 -2.87 1.98 9.89
C LEU A 39 -1.87 1.66 11.01
N ASN A 40 -1.86 0.42 11.52
CA ASN A 40 -0.93 -0.01 12.56
C ASN A 40 0.38 -0.61 12.03
N SER A 41 0.53 -0.78 10.72
CA SER A 41 1.80 -1.19 10.11
C SER A 41 2.90 -0.15 10.36
N GLU A 42 4.16 -0.58 10.41
CA GLU A 42 5.27 0.36 10.64
C GLU A 42 5.43 1.34 9.48
N THR A 43 5.22 0.84 8.25
CA THR A 43 5.30 1.63 7.03
C THR A 43 4.07 1.37 6.18
N LEU A 44 3.47 2.44 5.67
CA LEU A 44 2.43 2.39 4.66
C LEU A 44 2.79 3.40 3.57
N ILE A 45 2.96 2.90 2.35
CA ILE A 45 3.25 3.69 1.17
C ILE A 45 2.05 3.59 0.24
N THR A 46 1.60 4.73 -0.28
CA THR A 46 0.43 4.82 -1.16
C THR A 46 0.79 5.51 -2.46
N ALA A 47 0.18 5.08 -3.56
CA ALA A 47 0.31 5.69 -4.87
C ALA A 47 -1.02 6.31 -5.28
N TRP A 48 -0.96 7.55 -5.77
CA TRP A 48 -2.12 8.36 -6.11
C TRP A 48 -2.01 8.88 -7.54
N GLU A 49 -3.13 8.87 -8.26
CA GLU A 49 -3.34 9.70 -9.44
C GLU A 49 -4.39 10.75 -9.09
N ASP A 50 -3.97 12.00 -9.00
CA ASP A 50 -4.75 13.11 -8.42
C ASP A 50 -5.26 12.78 -7.01
N LYS A 51 -6.56 12.47 -6.87
CA LYS A 51 -7.21 12.10 -5.60
C LYS A 51 -7.58 10.61 -5.53
N LYS A 52 -7.24 9.83 -6.54
CA LYS A 52 -7.59 8.41 -6.62
C LYS A 52 -6.45 7.58 -6.04
N LEU A 53 -6.75 6.77 -5.02
CA LEU A 53 -5.82 5.76 -4.53
C LEU A 53 -5.72 4.65 -5.59
N ILE A 54 -4.55 4.54 -6.22
CA ILE A 54 -4.34 3.58 -7.31
C ILE A 54 -3.49 2.39 -6.87
N GLY A 55 -2.82 2.48 -5.72
CA GLY A 55 -2.13 1.35 -5.12
C GLY A 55 -1.52 1.66 -3.77
N LEU A 56 -1.07 0.61 -3.09
CA LEU A 56 -0.38 0.72 -1.81
C LEU A 56 0.53 -0.48 -1.53
N GLY A 57 1.46 -0.29 -0.61
CA GLY A 57 2.21 -1.35 0.03
C GLY A 57 2.46 -1.03 1.51
N ASN A 58 2.57 -2.05 2.35
CA ASN A 58 2.86 -1.87 3.77
C ASN A 58 3.97 -2.80 4.28
N ALA A 59 4.60 -2.41 5.39
CA ALA A 59 5.65 -3.18 6.05
C ALA A 59 5.35 -3.39 7.54
N ILE A 60 5.69 -4.58 8.02
CA ILE A 60 5.77 -4.92 9.44
C ILE A 60 7.24 -5.23 9.72
N SER A 61 7.83 -4.59 10.71
CA SER A 61 9.23 -4.77 11.06
C SER A 61 9.41 -4.93 12.57
N ASP A 62 10.45 -5.67 12.96
CA ASP A 62 10.90 -5.75 14.36
C ASP A 62 11.89 -4.63 14.73
N GLY A 63 12.16 -3.73 13.77
CA GLY A 63 13.07 -2.59 13.89
C GLY A 63 14.55 -2.97 13.88
N HIS A 64 14.91 -4.22 13.62
CA HIS A 64 16.29 -4.70 13.76
C HIS A 64 16.72 -5.68 12.65
N LEU A 65 16.08 -6.83 12.54
CA LEU A 65 16.55 -7.96 11.73
C LEU A 65 15.57 -8.34 10.62
N THR A 66 14.28 -8.09 10.83
CA THR A 66 13.24 -8.62 9.95
C THR A 66 12.28 -7.54 9.54
N VAL A 67 12.11 -7.40 8.23
CA VAL A 67 10.99 -6.67 7.62
C VAL A 67 10.18 -7.62 6.74
N TYR A 68 8.87 -7.57 6.90
CA TYR A 68 7.90 -8.30 6.09
C TYR A 68 7.02 -7.32 5.33
N TYR A 69 6.86 -7.54 4.03
CA TYR A 69 6.01 -6.74 3.14
C TYR A 69 4.73 -7.53 2.80
N PRO A 70 3.73 -7.58 3.69
CA PRO A 70 2.58 -8.45 3.50
C PRO A 70 1.70 -8.00 2.33
N HIS A 71 1.53 -6.69 2.12
CA HIS A 71 0.64 -6.18 1.08
C HIS A 71 1.44 -5.33 0.09
N LEU A 72 1.20 -5.58 -1.20
CA LEU A 72 1.61 -4.75 -2.33
C LEU A 72 0.60 -4.98 -3.45
N LEU A 73 -0.21 -3.97 -3.75
CA LEU A 73 -1.26 -4.09 -4.77
C LEU A 73 -1.54 -2.76 -5.45
N MET A 74 -1.95 -2.87 -6.71
CA MET A 74 -2.33 -1.77 -7.60
C MET A 74 -3.70 -2.09 -8.19
N LEU A 75 -4.49 -1.08 -8.53
CA LEU A 75 -5.67 -1.26 -9.37
C LEU A 75 -5.26 -1.97 -10.68
N PRO A 76 -6.04 -2.94 -11.18
CA PRO A 76 -5.67 -3.74 -12.35
C PRO A 76 -5.25 -2.91 -13.57
N GLU A 77 -5.93 -1.81 -13.84
CA GLU A 77 -5.64 -0.92 -14.98
C GLU A 77 -4.32 -0.11 -14.82
N TYR A 78 -3.74 -0.09 -13.63
CA TYR A 78 -2.45 0.57 -13.32
C TYR A 78 -1.28 -0.42 -13.24
N GLN A 79 -1.53 -1.73 -13.33
CA GLN A 79 -0.49 -2.76 -13.30
C GLN A 79 0.39 -2.70 -14.55
N GLY A 80 1.63 -3.17 -14.45
CA GLY A 80 2.61 -3.15 -15.55
C GLY A 80 3.25 -1.79 -15.84
N ASN A 81 2.86 -0.72 -15.15
CA ASN A 81 3.38 0.64 -15.36
C ASN A 81 4.51 1.05 -14.40
N GLY A 82 5.15 0.10 -13.71
CA GLY A 82 6.26 0.38 -12.79
C GLY A 82 5.89 0.99 -11.43
N ILE A 83 4.61 1.26 -11.15
CA ILE A 83 4.18 1.92 -9.90
C ILE A 83 4.44 1.04 -8.67
N GLY A 84 4.23 -0.27 -8.77
CA GLY A 84 4.59 -1.21 -7.69
C GLY A 84 6.09 -1.19 -7.37
N LYS A 85 6.94 -0.94 -8.37
CA LYS A 85 8.38 -0.73 -8.16
C LYS A 85 8.65 0.59 -7.43
N MET A 86 7.96 1.67 -7.78
CA MET A 86 8.08 2.95 -7.06
C MET A 86 7.75 2.81 -5.57
N ILE A 87 6.69 2.05 -5.25
CA ILE A 87 6.31 1.74 -3.87
C ILE A 87 7.41 0.93 -3.17
N LEU A 88 7.89 -0.15 -3.79
CA LEU A 88 8.93 -1.01 -3.22
C LEU A 88 10.26 -0.27 -3.02
N ASP A 89 10.67 0.56 -3.97
CA ASP A 89 11.90 1.35 -3.87
C ASP A 89 11.84 2.26 -2.63
N LYS A 90 10.70 2.91 -2.38
CA LYS A 90 10.48 3.73 -1.18
C LYS A 90 10.51 2.92 0.11
N MET A 91 9.93 1.72 0.11
CA MET A 91 10.02 0.83 1.26
C MET A 91 11.47 0.40 1.50
N GLN A 92 12.21 0.00 0.46
CA GLN A 92 13.61 -0.41 0.58
C GLN A 92 14.51 0.72 1.08
N GLU A 93 14.31 1.96 0.60
CA GLU A 93 15.02 3.15 1.10
C GLU A 93 14.94 3.27 2.63
N LYS A 94 13.78 2.95 3.23
CA LYS A 94 13.57 3.01 4.68
C LYS A 94 14.30 1.90 5.45
N TYR A 95 14.51 0.74 4.83
CA TYR A 95 15.11 -0.45 5.45
C TYR A 95 16.55 -0.72 5.01
N LEU A 96 17.16 0.21 4.28
CA LEU A 96 18.57 0.22 3.91
C LEU A 96 19.41 0.75 5.09
N HIS A 97 19.63 -0.10 6.09
CA HIS A 97 20.58 0.13 7.18
C HIS A 97 21.73 -0.89 7.15
#